data_AF-S8FNT8-F1
#
_entry.id   AF-S8FNT8-F1
#
_cell.length_a   1.000
_cell.length_b   1.000
_cell.length_c   1.000
_cell.angle_alpha   90.00
_cell.angle_beta   90.00
_cell.angle_gamma   90.00
#
_symmetry.space_group_name_H-M   'P 1'
#
loop_
_entity.id
_entity.type
_entity.pdbx_description
1 polymer ?
#
loop_
_entity_poly.entity_id
_entity_poly.type
_entity_poly.pdbx_seq_one_letter_code
_entity_poly.pdbx_strand_id
1 'polypeptide(L)'
;MEQPLQRPSQFHHYLPRFIVRRWLQEVKTVTSPGRKPKGGRGKGSQRPRVYKQEMINSYNIASDALHMGTTDLGKTFGIVDMYKDSADSTDVYRVEKAFSKLENDAACVLRILDDAEKRSRSSVELVRSQLNTLRKFLFLIHYRNGVHARQYIDGRFDSVSAAMVERYRSEHGLADARAVWLRNVALLLEDEHWEAPTDERLMWTTRTDYKHEAWNMQLGLYRAPPGAEFVLTENGLGLAEGATSPLSSVIDSLLPGANQAPSYFTMTQSFPVTPKLVVILRSTLLTQEALMIQNGTSPEEAKRRIYGDLGFSHTSYFNDLPRTAAKTTYIPRLPADSTDFVKNPSEMTAEDRRKQEDFDKRGLLNGLPLHSRLRDRFVFAIDNLTQDQAGRVNTLLLTHCKETIAFLTPTGLLKAIDAFERDNKLTRLEKQRYASLKAKLQAEQVSAASTSGSTPLASISVP
;
A
#
# COMPACT_ATOMS: atom_id res chain seq x y z
N MET A 1 -2.58 31.36 -34.80
CA MET A 1 -2.90 30.50 -33.63
C MET A 1 -2.48 29.09 -33.97
N GLU A 2 -1.28 28.69 -33.60
CA GLU A 2 -0.87 27.29 -33.68
C GLU A 2 -1.64 26.51 -32.61
N GLN A 3 -2.39 25.49 -33.02
CA GLN A 3 -2.99 24.55 -32.09
C GLN A 3 -1.86 23.85 -31.34
N PRO A 4 -1.86 23.82 -29.98
CA PRO A 4 -0.87 23.04 -29.27
C PRO A 4 -1.01 21.58 -29.69
N LEU A 5 0.08 20.99 -30.18
CA LEU A 5 0.20 19.57 -30.52
C LEU A 5 -0.35 18.74 -29.36
N GLN A 6 -1.54 18.16 -29.53
CA GLN A 6 -2.11 17.25 -28.54
C GLN A 6 -1.16 16.07 -28.36
N ARG A 7 -0.45 16.04 -27.23
CA ARG A 7 0.39 14.90 -26.86
C ARG A 7 -0.50 13.65 -26.72
N PRO A 8 -0.05 12.48 -27.21
CA PRO A 8 -0.82 11.25 -27.14
C PRO A 8 -1.09 10.88 -25.68
N SER A 9 -2.28 10.35 -25.42
CA SER A 9 -2.68 9.86 -24.09
C SER A 9 -1.73 8.77 -23.60
N GLN A 10 -1.35 8.80 -22.33
CA GLN A 10 -0.40 7.87 -21.72
C GLN A 10 -1.08 7.02 -20.63
N PHE A 11 -0.84 5.72 -20.65
CA PHE A 11 -1.31 4.80 -19.61
C PHE A 11 -0.35 4.81 -18.42
N HIS A 12 -0.85 5.14 -17.24
CA HIS A 12 -0.04 5.26 -16.02
C HIS A 12 -0.44 4.19 -15.02
N HIS A 13 0.54 3.41 -14.55
CA HIS A 13 0.32 2.39 -13.53
C HIS A 13 0.16 3.04 -12.15
N TYR A 14 -1.00 2.87 -11.52
CA TYR A 14 -1.17 3.26 -10.11
C TYR A 14 -0.56 2.21 -9.18
N LEU A 15 -0.53 0.91 -9.54
CA LEU A 15 0.31 -0.09 -8.88
C LEU A 15 1.65 -0.23 -9.62
N PRO A 16 2.81 -0.07 -8.98
CA PRO A 16 4.07 0.03 -9.70
C PRO A 16 4.41 -1.33 -10.30
N ARG A 17 4.84 -1.33 -11.56
CA ARG A 17 5.12 -2.57 -12.31
C ARG A 17 6.13 -3.48 -11.60
N PHE A 18 7.10 -2.91 -10.88
CA PHE A 18 8.10 -3.69 -10.17
C PHE A 18 7.52 -4.50 -8.99
N ILE A 19 6.38 -4.09 -8.42
CA ILE A 19 5.62 -4.87 -7.44
C ILE A 19 4.80 -5.94 -8.15
N VAL A 20 4.04 -5.57 -9.18
CA VAL A 20 3.18 -6.52 -9.91
C VAL A 20 3.99 -7.66 -10.53
N ARG A 21 5.23 -7.39 -10.96
CA ARG A 21 6.19 -8.41 -11.46
C ARG A 21 6.49 -9.52 -10.46
N ARG A 22 6.18 -9.35 -9.17
CA ARG A 22 6.31 -10.43 -8.17
C ARG A 22 5.25 -11.53 -8.32
N TRP A 23 4.22 -11.28 -9.13
CA TRP A 23 3.19 -12.25 -9.54
C TRP A 23 3.32 -12.67 -11.02
N LEU A 24 4.47 -12.40 -11.65
CA LEU A 24 4.73 -12.73 -13.05
C LEU A 24 4.74 -14.25 -13.29
N GLN A 25 4.07 -14.67 -14.36
CA GLN A 25 4.02 -16.07 -14.81
C GLN A 25 4.98 -16.31 -15.97
N GLU A 26 4.90 -15.47 -17.00
CA GLU A 26 5.62 -15.66 -18.25
C GLU A 26 6.02 -14.31 -18.87
N VAL A 27 7.09 -14.32 -19.67
CA VAL A 27 7.47 -13.20 -20.53
C VAL A 27 7.46 -13.67 -21.98
N LYS A 28 6.50 -13.17 -22.76
CA LYS A 28 6.38 -13.47 -24.20
C LYS A 28 7.08 -12.41 -25.03
N THR A 29 7.77 -12.83 -26.09
CA THR A 29 8.35 -11.90 -27.06
C THR A 29 7.35 -11.67 -28.18
N VAL A 30 6.84 -10.44 -28.30
CA VAL A 30 5.84 -10.08 -29.30
C VAL A 30 6.47 -9.19 -30.36
N THR A 31 6.15 -9.48 -31.62
CA THR A 31 6.63 -8.72 -32.77
C THR A 31 5.48 -7.87 -33.32
N SER A 32 5.58 -6.55 -33.22
CA SER A 32 4.58 -5.65 -33.81
C SER A 32 4.94 -5.34 -35.27
N PRO A 33 3.97 -5.38 -36.20
CA PRO A 33 4.20 -4.88 -37.55
C PRO A 33 4.56 -3.39 -37.50
N GLY A 34 5.67 -3.01 -38.14
CA GLY A 34 6.13 -1.63 -38.20
C GLY A 34 5.05 -0.73 -38.81
N ARG A 35 4.72 0.39 -38.15
CA ARG A 35 3.81 1.40 -38.72
C ARG A 35 4.43 1.92 -40.03
N LYS A 36 3.72 1.79 -41.15
CA LYS A 36 4.08 2.49 -42.39
C LYS A 36 4.04 4.00 -42.12
N PRO A 37 5.09 4.77 -42.45
CA PRO A 37 5.02 6.21 -42.35
C PRO A 37 3.91 6.71 -43.27
N LYS A 38 2.92 7.42 -42.70
CA LYS A 38 1.97 8.23 -43.49
C LYS A 38 2.74 9.47 -43.96
N GLY A 39 3.16 9.44 -45.22
CA GLY A 39 3.80 10.56 -45.90
C GLY A 39 5.33 10.46 -45.96
N GLY A 40 5.86 10.31 -47.17
CA GLY A 40 7.30 10.37 -47.45
C GLY A 40 7.80 9.17 -48.24
N ARG A 41 8.06 9.40 -49.54
CA ARG A 41 8.75 8.46 -50.43
C ARG A 41 10.16 8.18 -49.89
N GLY A 42 10.31 7.12 -49.09
CA GLY A 42 11.60 6.63 -48.62
C GLY A 42 11.47 5.16 -48.24
N LYS A 43 12.10 4.28 -49.03
CA LYS A 43 12.16 2.83 -48.77
C LYS A 43 12.98 2.57 -47.49
N GLY A 44 12.29 2.55 -46.36
CA GLY A 44 12.79 2.03 -45.10
C GLY A 44 11.62 1.42 -44.34
N SER A 45 11.33 0.14 -44.59
CA SER A 45 10.46 -0.64 -43.71
C SER A 45 11.02 -0.52 -42.29
N GLN A 46 10.33 0.18 -41.39
CA GLN A 46 10.75 0.20 -39.99
C GLN A 46 10.81 -1.26 -39.50
N ARG A 47 11.97 -1.65 -38.95
CA ARG A 47 12.16 -2.99 -38.40
C ARG A 47 11.02 -3.29 -37.43
N PRO A 48 10.47 -4.53 -37.44
CA PRO A 48 9.43 -4.91 -36.50
C PRO A 48 9.87 -4.58 -35.08
N ARG A 49 9.02 -3.88 -34.32
CA ARG A 49 9.31 -3.61 -32.90
C ARG A 49 9.08 -4.89 -32.13
N VAL A 50 10.17 -5.47 -31.66
CA VAL A 50 10.14 -6.60 -30.72
C VAL A 50 10.02 -6.01 -29.32
N TYR A 51 8.97 -6.38 -28.58
CA TYR A 51 8.81 -6.01 -27.19
C TYR A 51 8.46 -7.22 -26.33
N LYS A 52 8.82 -7.15 -25.04
CA LYS A 52 8.52 -8.19 -24.05
C LYS A 52 7.16 -7.91 -23.42
N GLN A 53 6.23 -8.84 -23.57
CA GLN A 53 4.93 -8.82 -22.92
C GLN A 53 5.03 -9.64 -21.62
N GLU A 54 4.71 -9.01 -20.50
CA GLU A 54 4.79 -9.60 -19.16
C GLU A 54 3.40 -10.08 -18.77
N MET A 55 3.26 -11.38 -18.52
CA MET A 55 1.96 -12.02 -18.32
C MET A 55 1.76 -12.45 -16.87
N ILE A 56 0.59 -12.17 -16.31
CA ILE A 56 0.19 -12.56 -14.95
C ILE A 56 -1.06 -13.44 -14.98
N ASN A 57 -1.27 -14.21 -13.90
CA ASN A 57 -2.59 -14.77 -13.63
C ASN A 57 -3.48 -13.67 -13.07
N SER A 58 -4.71 -13.58 -13.56
CA SER A 58 -5.69 -12.66 -13.02
C SER A 58 -7.10 -13.22 -13.07
N TYR A 59 -7.97 -12.65 -12.25
CA TYR A 59 -9.40 -12.81 -12.34
C TYR A 59 -10.06 -11.44 -12.37
N ASN A 60 -10.89 -11.21 -13.38
CA ASN A 60 -11.71 -10.01 -13.49
C ASN A 60 -13.10 -10.29 -12.88
N ILE A 61 -13.44 -9.52 -11.84
CA ILE A 61 -14.70 -9.70 -11.09
C ILE A 61 -15.90 -9.33 -11.96
N ALA A 62 -15.83 -8.24 -12.72
CA ALA A 62 -16.96 -7.72 -13.49
C ALA A 62 -17.34 -8.63 -14.66
N SER A 63 -16.35 -9.20 -15.36
CA SER A 63 -16.58 -10.10 -16.48
C SER A 63 -16.61 -11.57 -16.09
N ASP A 64 -16.45 -11.90 -14.80
CA ASP A 64 -16.30 -13.27 -14.29
C ASP A 64 -15.30 -14.09 -15.13
N ALA A 65 -14.13 -13.52 -15.42
CA ALA A 65 -13.16 -14.12 -16.34
C ALA A 65 -11.87 -14.49 -15.60
N LEU A 66 -11.53 -15.78 -15.64
CA LEU A 66 -10.27 -16.32 -15.12
C LEU A 66 -9.24 -16.37 -16.26
N HIS A 67 -8.09 -15.74 -16.04
CA HIS A 67 -7.00 -15.66 -17.00
C HIS A 67 -5.74 -16.27 -16.42
N MET A 68 -5.36 -17.45 -16.90
CA MET A 68 -4.11 -18.13 -16.54
C MET A 68 -2.99 -17.70 -17.50
N GLY A 69 -1.99 -16.96 -17.03
CA GLY A 69 -0.81 -16.56 -17.80
C GLY A 69 -1.10 -15.73 -19.06
N THR A 70 -2.26 -15.07 -19.12
CA THR A 70 -2.77 -14.39 -20.33
C THR A 70 -3.11 -12.93 -20.14
N THR A 71 -3.00 -12.41 -18.91
CA THR A 71 -3.23 -10.98 -18.64
C THR A 71 -1.94 -10.18 -18.82
N ASP A 72 -1.98 -9.16 -19.68
CA ASP A 72 -0.85 -8.25 -19.94
C ASP A 72 -0.68 -7.25 -18.78
N LEU A 73 0.42 -7.38 -18.04
CA LEU A 73 0.80 -6.48 -16.96
C LEU A 73 0.91 -5.03 -17.43
N GLY A 74 1.37 -4.81 -18.66
CA GLY A 74 1.51 -3.48 -19.25
C GLY A 74 0.20 -2.72 -19.42
N LYS A 75 -0.94 -3.43 -19.38
CA LYS A 75 -2.30 -2.88 -19.54
C LYS A 75 -3.18 -3.04 -18.30
N THR A 76 -2.62 -3.56 -17.21
CA THR A 76 -3.35 -3.81 -15.97
C THR A 76 -2.90 -2.81 -14.90
N PHE A 77 -3.78 -2.50 -13.94
CA PHE A 77 -3.50 -1.62 -12.79
C PHE A 77 -3.04 -0.19 -13.16
N GLY A 78 -3.71 0.42 -14.12
CA GLY A 78 -3.41 1.80 -14.52
C GLY A 78 -4.61 2.61 -14.98
N ILE A 79 -4.38 3.92 -15.08
CA ILE A 79 -5.35 4.93 -15.51
C ILE A 79 -4.72 5.73 -16.65
N VAL A 80 -5.50 5.98 -17.70
CA VAL A 80 -5.07 6.83 -18.82
C VAL A 80 -4.98 8.28 -18.35
N ASP A 81 -3.87 8.93 -18.70
CA ASP A 81 -3.57 10.33 -18.40
C ASP A 81 -3.66 10.69 -16.91
N MET A 82 -3.43 9.75 -15.98
CA MET A 82 -3.54 9.96 -14.53
C MET A 82 -2.85 11.25 -14.04
N TYR A 83 -1.61 11.49 -14.44
CA TYR A 83 -0.79 12.62 -13.97
C TYR A 83 -0.76 13.83 -14.91
N LYS A 84 -1.59 13.83 -15.95
CA LYS A 84 -1.60 14.90 -16.96
C LYS A 84 -2.03 16.23 -16.35
N ASP A 85 -1.08 17.15 -16.20
CA ASP A 85 -1.33 18.52 -15.77
C ASP A 85 -1.49 19.41 -17.00
N SER A 86 -2.73 19.77 -17.33
CA SER A 86 -2.99 20.59 -18.53
C SER A 86 -2.74 22.08 -18.29
N ALA A 87 -2.54 22.50 -17.03
CA ALA A 87 -2.23 23.88 -16.68
C ALA A 87 -0.73 24.18 -16.86
N ASP A 88 0.15 23.18 -16.72
CA ASP A 88 1.59 23.33 -16.96
C ASP A 88 1.96 22.89 -18.39
N SER A 89 2.03 23.86 -19.31
CA SER A 89 2.42 23.59 -20.70
C SER A 89 3.89 23.20 -20.88
N THR A 90 4.74 23.42 -19.86
CA THR A 90 6.19 23.16 -19.93
C THR A 90 6.54 21.73 -19.54
N ASP A 91 5.95 21.21 -18.46
CA ASP A 91 6.14 19.83 -18.01
C ASP A 91 4.83 19.17 -17.52
N VAL A 92 3.97 18.86 -18.49
CA VAL A 92 2.67 18.17 -18.32
C VAL A 92 2.76 16.87 -17.49
N TYR A 93 3.93 16.21 -17.44
CA TYR A 93 4.13 14.93 -16.74
C TYR A 93 5.18 15.02 -15.62
N ARG A 94 5.40 16.22 -15.05
CA ARG A 94 6.35 16.44 -13.93
C ARG A 94 6.14 15.49 -12.75
N VAL A 95 4.88 15.22 -12.41
CA VAL A 95 4.50 14.32 -11.31
C VAL A 95 4.91 12.87 -11.62
N GLU A 96 4.74 12.42 -12.86
CA GLU A 96 5.17 11.07 -13.26
C GLU A 96 6.70 10.92 -13.19
N LYS A 97 7.44 11.94 -13.64
CA LYS A 97 8.90 11.95 -13.57
C LYS A 97 9.38 11.91 -12.12
N ALA A 98 8.76 12.69 -11.23
CA ALA A 98 9.06 12.67 -9.80
C ALA A 98 8.75 11.32 -9.15
N PHE A 99 7.62 10.69 -9.52
CA PHE A 99 7.30 9.33 -9.08
C PHE A 99 8.31 8.30 -9.55
N SER A 100 8.78 8.39 -10.79
CA SER A 100 9.76 7.46 -11.35
C SER A 100 11.04 7.39 -10.49
N LYS A 101 11.47 8.52 -9.91
CA LYS A 101 12.60 8.58 -8.96
C LYS A 101 12.26 7.84 -7.66
N LEU A 102 11.15 8.17 -7.02
CA LEU A 102 10.73 7.53 -5.77
C LEU A 102 10.52 6.03 -5.94
N GLU A 103 9.90 5.60 -7.03
CA GLU A 103 9.67 4.19 -7.35
C GLU A 103 10.98 3.43 -7.56
N ASN A 104 11.96 4.03 -8.24
CA ASN A 104 13.28 3.43 -8.41
C ASN A 104 13.98 3.22 -7.06
N ASP A 105 13.95 4.23 -6.20
CA ASP A 105 14.57 4.18 -4.88
C ASP A 105 13.85 3.16 -3.98
N ALA A 106 12.51 3.16 -3.99
CA ALA A 106 11.69 2.19 -3.27
C ALA A 106 11.89 0.76 -3.77
N ALA A 107 12.03 0.55 -5.08
CA ALA A 107 12.32 -0.76 -5.65
C ALA A 107 13.66 -1.31 -5.14
N CYS A 108 14.66 -0.44 -4.94
CA CYS A 108 15.93 -0.83 -4.33
C CYS A 108 15.75 -1.28 -2.88
N VAL A 109 14.96 -0.57 -2.08
CA VAL A 109 14.66 -0.95 -0.68
C VAL A 109 13.85 -2.24 -0.62
N LEU A 110 12.80 -2.38 -1.42
CA LEU A 110 11.96 -3.59 -1.44
C LEU A 110 12.73 -4.83 -1.92
N ARG A 111 13.75 -4.66 -2.78
CA ARG A 111 14.67 -5.76 -3.12
C ARG A 111 15.49 -6.22 -1.92
N ILE A 112 15.92 -5.33 -1.03
CA ILE A 112 16.61 -5.70 0.22
C ILE A 112 15.70 -6.58 1.08
N LEU A 113 14.41 -6.21 1.19
CA LEU A 113 13.44 -6.98 1.95
C LEU A 113 13.16 -8.35 1.32
N ASP A 114 12.96 -8.40 0.00
CA ASP A 114 12.75 -9.63 -0.77
C ASP A 114 13.96 -10.58 -0.69
N ASP A 115 15.18 -10.05 -0.79
CA ASP A 115 16.39 -10.86 -0.66
C ASP A 115 16.57 -11.42 0.76
N ALA A 116 16.17 -10.66 1.79
CA ALA A 116 16.16 -11.15 3.17
C ALA A 116 15.11 -12.24 3.38
N GLU A 117 13.92 -12.07 2.78
CA GLU A 117 12.85 -13.06 2.80
C GLU A 117 13.30 -14.37 2.15
N LYS A 118 13.78 -14.33 0.91
CA LYS A 118 14.25 -15.49 0.11
C LYS A 118 15.41 -16.25 0.73
N ARG A 119 16.28 -15.54 1.46
CA ARG A 119 17.38 -16.16 2.22
C ARG A 119 16.95 -16.66 3.60
N SER A 120 15.65 -16.67 3.87
CA SER A 120 15.06 -17.11 5.14
C SER A 120 15.64 -16.39 6.35
N ARG A 121 16.02 -15.12 6.21
CA ARG A 121 16.53 -14.32 7.34
C ARG A 121 15.39 -14.02 8.32
N SER A 122 15.70 -14.01 9.61
CA SER A 122 14.78 -13.60 10.68
C SER A 122 14.70 -12.08 10.86
N SER A 123 15.61 -11.33 10.23
CA SER A 123 15.67 -9.88 10.33
C SER A 123 16.32 -9.24 9.11
N VAL A 124 16.13 -7.93 8.96
CA VAL A 124 16.72 -7.10 7.92
C VAL A 124 17.12 -5.75 8.50
N GLU A 125 18.27 -5.25 8.07
CA GLU A 125 18.73 -3.91 8.44
C GLU A 125 18.36 -2.90 7.34
N LEU A 126 17.80 -1.77 7.74
CA LEU A 126 17.61 -0.59 6.89
C LEU A 126 18.31 0.62 7.52
N VAL A 127 18.95 1.44 6.70
CA VAL A 127 19.36 2.79 7.14
C VAL A 127 18.17 3.75 7.09
N ARG A 128 18.21 4.84 7.87
CA ARG A 128 17.14 5.85 7.93
C ARG A 128 16.73 6.37 6.56
N SER A 129 17.68 6.67 5.68
CA SER A 129 17.36 7.12 4.32
C SER A 129 16.48 6.10 3.57
N GLN A 130 16.80 4.81 3.66
CA GLN A 130 16.01 3.74 3.07
C GLN A 130 14.63 3.61 3.73
N LEU A 131 14.56 3.73 5.07
CA LEU A 131 13.30 3.69 5.79
C LEU A 131 12.39 4.88 5.44
N ASN A 132 12.96 6.08 5.32
CA ASN A 132 12.25 7.30 4.91
C ASN A 132 11.71 7.13 3.47
N THR A 133 12.53 6.62 2.55
CA THR A 133 12.09 6.27 1.18
C THR A 133 10.93 5.29 1.22
N LEU A 134 11.04 4.21 2.00
CA LEU A 134 9.99 3.19 2.11
C LEU A 134 8.69 3.79 2.66
N ARG A 135 8.74 4.54 3.77
CA ARG A 135 7.56 5.17 4.38
C ARG A 135 6.87 6.15 3.43
N LYS A 136 7.66 7.01 2.79
CA LYS A 136 7.17 7.96 1.78
C LYS A 136 6.52 7.23 0.59
N PHE A 137 7.13 6.15 0.12
CA PHE A 137 6.59 5.31 -0.95
C PHE A 137 5.28 4.62 -0.55
N LEU A 138 5.21 4.02 0.64
CA LEU A 138 4.00 3.33 1.13
C LEU A 138 2.82 4.30 1.27
N PHE A 139 3.06 5.49 1.81
CA PHE A 139 2.03 6.53 1.86
C PHE A 139 1.59 6.95 0.45
N LEU A 140 2.54 7.30 -0.42
CA LEU A 140 2.19 7.82 -1.74
C LEU A 140 1.54 6.76 -2.63
N ILE A 141 1.88 5.48 -2.49
CA ILE A 141 1.23 4.42 -3.27
C ILE A 141 -0.21 4.20 -2.83
N HIS A 142 -0.48 4.31 -1.53
CA HIS A 142 -1.83 4.33 -0.98
C HIS A 142 -2.58 5.59 -1.44
N TYR A 143 -1.98 6.77 -1.24
CA TYR A 143 -2.59 8.07 -1.56
C TYR A 143 -2.89 8.25 -3.04
N ARG A 144 -2.09 7.67 -3.96
CA ARG A 144 -2.33 7.79 -5.40
C ARG A 144 -3.15 6.63 -5.98
N ASN A 145 -3.67 5.73 -5.15
CA ASN A 145 -4.35 4.52 -5.65
C ASN A 145 -5.49 4.86 -6.63
N GLY A 146 -5.92 3.87 -7.43
CA GLY A 146 -6.90 4.11 -8.49
C GLY A 146 -8.25 4.66 -8.00
N VAL A 147 -8.68 4.31 -6.79
CA VAL A 147 -9.92 4.82 -6.20
C VAL A 147 -9.77 6.29 -5.81
N HIS A 148 -8.72 6.64 -5.08
CA HIS A 148 -8.48 7.99 -4.60
C HIS A 148 -8.17 8.95 -5.76
N ALA A 149 -7.37 8.53 -6.74
CA ALA A 149 -7.12 9.33 -7.94
C ALA A 149 -8.42 9.62 -8.72
N ARG A 150 -9.28 8.63 -8.91
CA ARG A 150 -10.60 8.82 -9.55
C ARG A 150 -11.50 9.76 -8.75
N GLN A 151 -11.43 9.76 -7.43
CA GLN A 151 -12.19 10.69 -6.59
C GLN A 151 -11.93 12.16 -6.96
N TYR A 152 -10.66 12.54 -7.13
CA TYR A 152 -10.27 13.90 -7.53
C TYR A 152 -10.47 14.17 -9.03
N ILE A 153 -10.26 13.18 -9.89
CA ILE A 153 -10.49 13.32 -11.34
C ILE A 153 -11.98 13.52 -11.64
N ASP A 154 -12.85 12.75 -10.97
CA ASP A 154 -14.31 12.77 -11.19
C ASP A 154 -15.03 13.81 -10.31
N GLY A 155 -14.33 14.41 -9.33
CA GLY A 155 -14.89 15.39 -8.40
C GLY A 155 -15.93 14.83 -7.42
N ARG A 156 -15.86 13.53 -7.10
CA ARG A 156 -16.89 12.83 -6.30
C ARG A 156 -16.50 12.76 -4.83
N PHE A 157 -16.90 13.75 -4.05
CA PHE A 157 -16.63 13.84 -2.62
C PHE A 157 -17.92 13.80 -1.80
N ASP A 158 -17.83 13.37 -0.54
CA ASP A 158 -18.85 13.72 0.46
C ASP A 158 -18.83 15.24 0.73
N SER A 159 -19.88 15.76 1.36
CA SER A 159 -20.07 17.19 1.56
C SER A 159 -18.92 17.87 2.33
N VAL A 160 -18.34 17.17 3.31
CA VAL A 160 -17.29 17.70 4.19
C VAL A 160 -15.97 17.73 3.43
N SER A 161 -15.60 16.63 2.76
CA SER A 161 -14.40 16.57 1.92
C SER A 161 -14.47 17.56 0.76
N ALA A 162 -15.63 17.72 0.12
CA ALA A 162 -15.83 18.67 -0.97
C ALA A 162 -15.52 20.10 -0.52
N ALA A 163 -16.00 20.51 0.66
CA ALA A 163 -15.75 21.84 1.20
C ALA A 163 -14.26 22.09 1.49
N MET A 164 -13.54 21.08 2.01
CA MET A 164 -12.11 21.20 2.27
C MET A 164 -11.30 21.33 0.97
N VAL A 165 -11.60 20.50 -0.03
CA VAL A 165 -10.94 20.55 -1.35
C VAL A 165 -11.21 21.90 -2.02
N GLU A 166 -12.46 22.39 -1.98
CA GLU A 166 -12.84 23.65 -2.59
C GLU A 166 -12.20 24.87 -1.91
N ARG A 167 -12.09 24.83 -0.57
CA ARG A 167 -11.36 25.85 0.18
C ARG A 167 -9.90 25.91 -0.24
N TYR A 168 -9.21 24.77 -0.25
CA TYR A 168 -7.81 24.71 -0.65
C TYR A 168 -7.62 25.09 -2.13
N ARG A 169 -8.54 24.68 -3.01
CA ARG A 169 -8.58 25.06 -4.43
C ARG A 169 -8.62 26.59 -4.58
N SER A 170 -9.52 27.24 -3.86
CA SER A 170 -9.71 28.69 -3.90
C SER A 170 -8.54 29.45 -3.31
N GLU A 171 -8.04 29.03 -2.14
CA GLU A 171 -6.88 29.63 -1.46
C GLU A 171 -5.61 29.63 -2.33
N HIS A 172 -5.45 28.62 -3.20
CA HIS A 172 -4.28 28.48 -4.07
C HIS A 172 -4.55 28.79 -5.55
N GLY A 173 -5.74 29.28 -5.91
CA GLY A 173 -6.08 29.64 -7.28
C GLY A 173 -6.01 28.47 -8.28
N LEU A 174 -6.39 27.27 -7.84
CA LEU A 174 -6.30 26.04 -8.65
C LEU A 174 -7.56 25.84 -9.51
N ALA A 175 -7.39 25.21 -10.67
CA ALA A 175 -8.45 25.06 -11.65
C ALA A 175 -9.60 24.17 -11.16
N ASP A 176 -9.29 23.00 -10.61
CA ASP A 176 -10.25 21.97 -10.21
C ASP A 176 -9.70 21.09 -9.07
N ALA A 177 -10.50 20.12 -8.62
CA ALA A 177 -10.08 19.15 -7.60
C ALA A 177 -8.87 18.32 -8.05
N ARG A 178 -8.76 18.01 -9.33
CA ARG A 178 -7.61 17.28 -9.86
C ARG A 178 -6.31 18.07 -9.69
N ALA A 179 -6.33 19.39 -9.93
CA ALA A 179 -5.19 20.26 -9.70
C ALA A 179 -4.80 20.34 -8.21
N VAL A 180 -5.79 20.27 -7.30
CA VAL A 180 -5.53 20.13 -5.84
C VAL A 180 -4.74 18.86 -5.56
N TRP A 181 -5.17 17.73 -6.09
CA TRP A 181 -4.48 16.45 -5.89
C TRP A 181 -3.08 16.44 -6.49
N LEU A 182 -2.91 16.87 -7.75
CA LEU A 182 -1.61 16.94 -8.41
C LEU A 182 -0.63 17.84 -7.66
N ARG A 183 -1.10 18.97 -7.13
CA ARG A 183 -0.29 19.87 -6.30
C ARG A 183 0.17 19.18 -5.02
N ASN A 184 -0.73 18.55 -4.28
CA ASN A 184 -0.39 17.85 -3.03
C ASN A 184 0.59 16.70 -3.28
N VAL A 185 0.37 15.90 -4.32
CA VAL A 185 1.29 14.84 -4.72
C VAL A 185 2.67 15.40 -5.09
N ALA A 186 2.72 16.51 -5.84
CA ALA A 186 3.99 17.14 -6.22
C ALA A 186 4.76 17.65 -5.00
N LEU A 187 4.10 18.36 -4.08
CA LEU A 187 4.70 18.84 -2.83
C LEU A 187 5.24 17.67 -1.99
N LEU A 188 4.41 16.63 -1.80
CA LEU A 188 4.86 15.44 -1.10
C LEU A 188 6.07 14.79 -1.77
N LEU A 189 6.17 14.77 -3.10
CA LEU A 189 7.32 14.21 -3.81
C LEU A 189 8.57 15.08 -3.70
N GLU A 190 8.42 16.40 -3.67
CA GLU A 190 9.48 17.41 -3.51
C GLU A 190 10.10 17.37 -2.10
N ASP A 191 9.26 17.36 -1.07
CA ASP A 191 9.69 17.54 0.32
C ASP A 191 10.45 16.34 0.88
N GLU A 192 11.38 16.60 1.80
CA GLU A 192 11.97 15.50 2.56
C GLU A 192 10.92 14.85 3.47
N HIS A 193 11.12 13.56 3.79
CA HIS A 193 10.15 12.79 4.58
C HIS A 193 9.76 13.45 5.92
N TRP A 194 10.69 14.19 6.54
CA TRP A 194 10.49 14.85 7.82
C TRP A 194 9.90 16.26 7.73
N GLU A 195 9.75 16.81 6.52
CA GLU A 195 9.21 18.17 6.30
C GLU A 195 7.70 18.12 6.02
N ALA A 196 7.26 17.13 5.25
CA ALA A 196 5.87 16.95 4.85
C ALA A 196 4.84 17.01 6.00
N PRO A 197 5.07 16.42 7.20
CA PRO A 197 4.11 16.49 8.30
C PRO A 197 3.83 17.89 8.86
N THR A 198 4.67 18.87 8.53
CA THR A 198 4.57 20.27 9.00
C THR A 198 4.49 21.27 7.86
N ASP A 199 4.43 20.82 6.60
CA ASP A 199 4.34 21.73 5.46
C ASP A 199 2.93 22.33 5.36
N GLU A 200 2.84 23.65 5.54
CA GLU A 200 1.60 24.42 5.42
C GLU A 200 1.17 24.64 3.97
N ARG A 201 2.01 24.29 2.97
CA ARG A 201 1.59 24.27 1.57
C ARG A 201 0.69 23.08 1.25
N LEU A 202 0.75 22.00 2.02
CA LEU A 202 -0.11 20.83 1.85
C LEU A 202 -1.52 21.10 2.36
N MET A 203 -2.51 20.46 1.72
CA MET A 203 -3.86 20.42 2.26
C MET A 203 -3.83 19.75 3.63
N TRP A 204 -4.53 20.33 4.61
CA TRP A 204 -4.48 19.89 6.01
C TRP A 204 -4.74 18.39 6.20
N THR A 205 -5.72 17.83 5.50
CA THR A 205 -6.01 16.38 5.53
C THR A 205 -4.82 15.57 5.02
N THR A 206 -4.26 15.94 3.86
CA THR A 206 -3.09 15.25 3.28
C THR A 206 -1.89 15.27 4.24
N ARG A 207 -1.63 16.40 4.88
CA ARG A 207 -0.57 16.51 5.90
C ARG A 207 -0.84 15.62 7.12
N THR A 208 -2.09 15.61 7.58
CA THR A 208 -2.51 14.85 8.77
C THR A 208 -2.43 13.35 8.51
N ASP A 209 -2.87 12.90 7.35
CA ASP A 209 -2.78 11.52 6.90
C ASP A 209 -1.31 11.10 6.74
N TYR A 210 -0.47 11.93 6.12
CA TYR A 210 0.96 11.66 6.01
C TYR A 210 1.62 11.51 7.37
N LYS A 211 1.32 12.43 8.30
CA LYS A 211 1.82 12.36 9.68
C LYS A 211 1.35 11.09 10.37
N HIS A 212 0.08 10.72 10.25
CA HIS A 212 -0.44 9.52 10.88
C HIS A 212 0.21 8.25 10.31
N GLU A 213 0.17 8.06 8.99
CA GLU A 213 0.54 6.83 8.30
C GLU A 213 2.04 6.70 8.08
N ALA A 214 2.68 7.73 7.53
CA ALA A 214 4.09 7.68 7.19
C ALA A 214 4.98 7.90 8.41
N TRP A 215 4.56 8.74 9.37
CA TRP A 215 5.38 9.11 10.52
C TRP A 215 5.09 8.27 11.76
N ASN A 216 3.83 8.27 12.22
CA ASN A 216 3.48 7.73 13.54
C ASN A 216 3.33 6.21 13.54
N MET A 217 2.83 5.62 12.45
CA MET A 217 2.64 4.17 12.42
C MET A 217 3.96 3.40 12.49
N GLN A 218 3.99 2.36 13.32
CA GLN A 218 5.09 1.42 13.42
C GLN A 218 5.09 0.50 12.19
N LEU A 219 6.27 0.22 11.63
CA LEU A 219 6.42 -0.70 10.51
C LEU A 219 6.68 -2.12 11.03
N GLY A 220 5.93 -3.10 10.51
CA GLY A 220 6.13 -4.53 10.72
C GLY A 220 6.33 -5.28 9.41
N LEU A 221 7.17 -6.32 9.43
CA LEU A 221 7.48 -7.17 8.27
C LEU A 221 7.03 -8.60 8.56
N TYR A 222 6.23 -9.16 7.66
CA TYR A 222 5.61 -10.46 7.90
C TYR A 222 5.75 -11.39 6.70
N ARG A 223 6.23 -12.60 6.97
CA ARG A 223 6.39 -13.67 5.99
C ARG A 223 5.15 -14.58 5.99
N ALA A 224 4.65 -14.90 4.79
CA ALA A 224 3.61 -15.92 4.62
C ALA A 224 4.14 -17.31 5.04
N PRO A 225 3.33 -18.14 5.72
CA PRO A 225 3.74 -19.49 6.06
C PRO A 225 3.93 -20.36 4.80
N PRO A 226 4.62 -21.51 4.92
CA PRO A 226 4.77 -22.47 3.83
C PRO A 226 3.42 -22.81 3.18
N GLY A 227 3.39 -22.82 1.84
CA GLY A 227 2.19 -23.13 1.07
C GLY A 227 1.07 -22.07 1.10
N ALA A 228 1.25 -20.93 1.77
CA ALA A 228 0.36 -19.76 1.66
C ALA A 228 1.03 -18.66 0.82
N GLU A 229 0.22 -17.83 0.18
CA GLU A 229 0.69 -16.66 -0.56
C GLU A 229 -0.30 -15.51 -0.44
N PHE A 230 0.20 -14.28 -0.55
CA PHE A 230 -0.65 -13.10 -0.63
C PHE A 230 -1.11 -12.87 -2.06
N VAL A 231 -2.40 -12.58 -2.23
CA VAL A 231 -2.95 -12.09 -3.50
C VAL A 231 -2.65 -10.60 -3.66
N LEU A 232 -2.80 -10.07 -4.87
CA LEU A 232 -2.71 -8.64 -5.14
C LEU A 232 -4.02 -8.18 -5.80
N THR A 233 -4.60 -7.10 -5.30
CA THR A 233 -5.85 -6.52 -5.82
C THR A 233 -5.59 -5.09 -6.30
N GLU A 234 -6.51 -4.50 -7.06
CA GLU A 234 -6.34 -3.13 -7.60
C GLU A 234 -6.14 -2.05 -6.52
N ASN A 235 -6.62 -2.29 -5.31
CA ASN A 235 -6.47 -1.42 -4.15
C ASN A 235 -5.64 -2.05 -3.02
N GLY A 236 -4.94 -3.15 -3.30
CA GLY A 236 -4.30 -3.97 -2.27
C GLY A 236 -3.12 -3.33 -1.55
N LEU A 237 -2.52 -2.27 -2.09
CA LEU A 237 -1.41 -1.55 -1.47
C LEU A 237 -1.93 -0.41 -0.58
N GLY A 238 -1.99 -0.67 0.72
CA GLY A 238 -2.44 0.28 1.74
C GLY A 238 -3.89 0.10 2.15
N LEU A 239 -4.42 -1.13 2.10
CA LEU A 239 -5.74 -1.38 2.67
C LEU A 239 -5.70 -1.22 4.19
N ALA A 240 -6.56 -0.35 4.67
CA ALA A 240 -6.71 -0.03 6.07
C ALA A 240 -7.69 -0.99 6.77
N GLU A 241 -7.35 -1.34 8.00
CA GLU A 241 -8.27 -1.90 8.99
C GLU A 241 -8.23 -1.04 10.24
N GLY A 242 -9.33 -0.98 10.99
CA GLY A 242 -9.54 0.02 12.01
C GLY A 242 -10.97 0.02 12.54
N ALA A 243 -11.24 0.95 13.45
CA ALA A 243 -12.52 1.04 14.14
C ALA A 243 -13.20 2.39 13.91
N THR A 244 -14.53 2.38 13.83
CA THR A 244 -15.33 3.60 13.91
C THR A 244 -15.49 4.04 15.36
N SER A 245 -15.49 5.36 15.60
CA SER A 245 -15.84 5.89 16.92
C SER A 245 -17.33 5.67 17.22
N PRO A 246 -17.75 5.57 18.49
CA PRO A 246 -19.16 5.45 18.86
C PRO A 246 -19.99 6.64 18.44
N LEU A 247 -19.39 7.84 18.46
CA LEU A 247 -20.08 9.07 18.06
C LEU A 247 -20.53 8.95 16.60
N SER A 248 -19.66 8.39 15.76
CA SER A 248 -19.98 8.09 14.37
C SER A 248 -21.11 7.07 14.24
N SER A 249 -21.06 5.96 14.98
CA SER A 249 -22.09 4.92 14.94
C SER A 249 -23.45 5.41 15.42
N VAL A 250 -23.48 6.29 16.44
CA VAL A 250 -24.69 6.92 16.97
C VAL A 250 -25.25 7.94 15.96
N ILE A 251 -24.40 8.76 15.33
CA ILE A 251 -24.82 9.70 14.30
C ILE A 251 -25.38 8.97 13.07
N ASP A 252 -24.72 7.90 12.61
CA ASP A 252 -25.21 7.05 11.50
C ASP A 252 -26.59 6.43 11.81
N SER A 253 -26.82 6.09 13.08
CA SER A 253 -28.09 5.52 13.54
C SER A 253 -29.20 6.57 13.67
N LEU A 254 -28.86 7.80 14.08
CA LEU A 254 -29.80 8.90 14.28
C LEU A 254 -30.13 9.63 12.97
N LEU A 255 -29.21 9.67 12.02
CA LEU A 255 -29.36 10.33 10.72
C LEU A 255 -28.93 9.40 9.58
N PRO A 256 -29.72 8.34 9.26
CA PRO A 256 -29.41 7.44 8.16
C PRO A 256 -29.32 8.22 6.84
N GLY A 257 -28.15 8.25 6.21
CA GLY A 257 -27.92 8.96 4.94
C GLY A 257 -27.39 10.40 5.08
N ALA A 258 -27.16 10.90 6.29
CA ALA A 258 -26.27 12.05 6.46
C ALA A 258 -24.86 11.61 6.06
N ASN A 259 -24.39 12.05 4.88
CA ASN A 259 -23.04 11.80 4.35
C ASN A 259 -21.95 12.51 5.18
N GLN A 260 -21.90 12.24 6.49
CA GLN A 260 -20.73 12.51 7.31
C GLN A 260 -19.90 11.24 7.27
N ALA A 261 -18.72 11.30 6.66
CA ALA A 261 -17.81 10.17 6.62
C ALA A 261 -17.61 9.68 8.06
N PRO A 262 -17.87 8.40 8.37
CA PRO A 262 -17.73 7.92 9.71
C PRO A 262 -16.30 8.17 10.18
N SER A 263 -16.11 8.62 11.43
CA SER A 263 -14.77 8.87 11.96
C SER A 263 -14.07 7.51 12.15
N TYR A 264 -13.42 7.06 11.08
CA TYR A 264 -12.73 5.79 11.00
C TYR A 264 -11.29 5.99 11.45
N PHE A 265 -10.91 5.29 12.51
CA PHE A 265 -9.54 5.30 13.00
C PHE A 265 -8.79 4.09 12.44
N THR A 266 -7.81 4.35 11.60
CA THR A 266 -6.95 3.32 11.02
C THR A 266 -6.04 2.72 12.10
N MET A 267 -6.23 1.44 12.40
CA MET A 267 -5.36 0.69 13.31
C MET A 267 -4.20 0.03 12.58
N THR A 268 -4.43 -0.48 11.37
CA THR A 268 -3.38 -1.08 10.53
C THR A 268 -3.57 -0.75 9.05
N GLN A 269 -2.49 -0.76 8.28
CA GLN A 269 -2.51 -0.72 6.81
C GLN A 269 -1.61 -1.81 6.24
N SER A 270 -2.14 -2.60 5.31
CA SER A 270 -1.44 -3.75 4.73
C SER A 270 -0.94 -3.48 3.31
N PHE A 271 0.28 -3.91 3.03
CA PHE A 271 0.96 -3.76 1.74
C PHE A 271 1.62 -5.09 1.34
N PRO A 272 0.93 -5.98 0.60
CA PRO A 272 1.54 -7.18 0.03
C PRO A 272 2.56 -6.76 -1.03
N VAL A 273 3.84 -6.78 -0.67
CA VAL A 273 4.94 -6.33 -1.56
C VAL A 273 5.49 -7.48 -2.41
N THR A 274 5.30 -8.72 -1.96
CA THR A 274 5.53 -9.95 -2.72
C THR A 274 4.47 -10.99 -2.34
N PRO A 275 4.34 -12.12 -3.08
CA PRO A 275 3.48 -13.23 -2.67
C PRO A 275 3.84 -13.83 -1.30
N LYS A 276 5.04 -13.57 -0.77
CA LYS A 276 5.53 -14.14 0.50
C LYS A 276 5.81 -13.12 1.59
N LEU A 277 5.77 -11.82 1.27
CA LEU A 277 6.09 -10.74 2.21
C LEU A 277 5.00 -9.67 2.16
N VAL A 278 4.46 -9.35 3.34
CA VAL A 278 3.56 -8.20 3.55
C VAL A 278 4.21 -7.23 4.54
N VAL A 279 4.18 -5.95 4.20
CA VAL A 279 4.50 -4.87 5.14
C VAL A 279 3.19 -4.42 5.77
N ILE A 280 3.14 -4.31 7.09
CA ILE A 280 1.98 -3.77 7.79
C ILE A 280 2.42 -2.58 8.62
N LEU A 281 1.79 -1.43 8.36
CA LEU A 281 1.88 -0.25 9.22
C LEU A 281 0.83 -0.39 10.31
N ARG A 282 1.19 -0.10 11.56
CA ARG A 282 0.30 -0.26 12.72
C ARG A 282 0.33 0.95 13.62
N SER A 283 -0.84 1.32 14.13
CA SER A 283 -1.00 2.40 15.08
C SER A 283 -0.17 2.18 16.34
N THR A 284 0.36 3.27 16.90
CA THR A 284 1.09 3.25 18.16
C THR A 284 0.23 2.77 19.33
N LEU A 285 -1.09 2.84 19.23
CA LEU A 285 -2.02 2.26 20.21
C LEU A 285 -1.79 0.75 20.41
N LEU A 286 -1.51 0.03 19.31
CA LEU A 286 -1.20 -1.41 19.38
C LEU A 286 0.16 -1.64 20.06
N THR A 287 1.12 -0.74 19.88
CA THR A 287 2.41 -0.82 20.59
C THR A 287 2.23 -0.53 22.08
N GLN A 288 1.42 0.46 22.44
CA GLN A 288 1.11 0.80 23.83
C GLN A 288 0.38 -0.33 24.55
N GLU A 289 -0.63 -0.93 23.93
CA GLU A 289 -1.31 -2.13 24.45
C GLU A 289 -0.30 -3.26 24.73
N ALA A 290 0.63 -3.51 23.80
CA ALA A 290 1.63 -4.56 23.96
C ALA A 290 2.59 -4.28 25.14
N LEU A 291 3.00 -3.03 25.30
CA LEU A 291 3.87 -2.61 26.41
C LEU A 291 3.16 -2.74 27.77
N MET A 292 1.88 -2.38 27.85
CA MET A 292 1.09 -2.55 29.07
C MET A 292 1.01 -4.03 29.49
N ILE A 293 0.81 -4.92 28.52
CA ILE A 293 0.77 -6.37 28.76
C ILE A 293 2.14 -6.87 29.23
N GLN A 294 3.22 -6.44 28.58
CA GLN A 294 4.59 -6.79 28.99
C GLN A 294 4.91 -6.30 30.42
N ASN A 295 4.33 -5.18 30.84
CA ASN A 295 4.48 -4.62 32.18
C ASN A 295 3.50 -5.23 33.21
N GLY A 296 2.83 -6.33 32.89
CA GLY A 296 1.99 -7.09 33.83
C GLY A 296 0.52 -6.68 33.88
N THR A 297 0.07 -5.78 33.00
CA THR A 297 -1.38 -5.50 32.85
C THR A 297 -2.05 -6.68 32.13
N SER A 298 -3.24 -7.11 32.56
CA SER A 298 -3.95 -8.15 31.83
C SER A 298 -4.33 -7.67 30.42
N PRO A 299 -4.39 -8.56 29.40
CA PRO A 299 -4.78 -8.19 28.05
C PRO A 299 -6.14 -7.47 27.98
N GLU A 300 -7.11 -7.87 28.81
CA GLU A 300 -8.45 -7.30 28.85
C GLU A 300 -8.42 -5.86 29.40
N GLU A 301 -7.64 -5.61 30.46
CA GLU A 301 -7.52 -4.29 31.06
C GLU A 301 -6.71 -3.34 30.16
N ALA A 302 -5.63 -3.83 29.53
CA ALA A 302 -4.88 -3.06 28.55
C ALA A 302 -5.77 -2.61 27.39
N LYS A 303 -6.60 -3.53 26.86
CA LYS A 303 -7.59 -3.20 25.82
C LYS A 303 -8.62 -2.19 26.30
N ARG A 304 -9.15 -2.35 27.51
CA ARG A 304 -10.13 -1.42 28.08
C ARG A 304 -9.58 0.00 28.18
N ARG A 305 -8.36 0.17 28.72
CA ARG A 305 -7.72 1.48 28.86
C ARG A 305 -7.36 2.12 27.53
N ILE A 306 -6.83 1.34 26.58
CA ILE A 306 -6.40 1.90 25.28
C ILE A 306 -7.61 2.21 24.39
N TYR A 307 -8.55 1.29 24.27
CA TYR A 307 -9.64 1.41 23.29
C TYR A 307 -10.93 1.94 23.92
N GLY A 308 -11.24 1.55 25.16
CA GLY A 308 -12.46 1.96 25.87
C GLY A 308 -12.49 3.45 26.20
N ASP A 309 -11.38 4.02 26.66
CA ASP A 309 -11.27 5.46 26.95
C ASP A 309 -11.38 6.33 25.69
N LEU A 310 -11.00 5.77 24.53
CA LEU A 310 -11.17 6.39 23.20
C LEU A 310 -12.53 6.07 22.57
N GLY A 311 -13.34 5.27 23.25
CA GLY A 311 -14.66 4.83 22.82
C GLY A 311 -14.67 3.76 21.74
N PHE A 312 -13.56 3.25 21.23
CA PHE A 312 -13.63 2.36 20.05
C PHE A 312 -14.52 1.12 20.25
N SER A 313 -15.36 0.85 19.24
CA SER A 313 -16.37 -0.22 19.29
C SER A 313 -15.79 -1.64 19.22
N HIS A 314 -14.54 -1.79 18.78
CA HIS A 314 -13.83 -3.06 18.67
C HIS A 314 -12.31 -2.85 18.63
N THR A 315 -11.56 -3.93 18.91
CA THR A 315 -10.10 -3.97 18.74
C THR A 315 -9.72 -4.35 17.31
N SER A 316 -8.46 -4.09 16.93
CA SER A 316 -7.94 -4.44 15.59
C SER A 316 -8.19 -5.91 15.24
N TYR A 317 -8.59 -6.14 13.98
CA TYR A 317 -8.66 -7.44 13.32
C TYR A 317 -7.34 -8.20 13.35
N PHE A 318 -6.22 -7.49 13.45
CA PHE A 318 -4.85 -8.01 13.49
C PHE A 318 -4.22 -7.91 14.88
N ASN A 319 -5.02 -7.90 15.94
CA ASN A 319 -4.55 -7.73 17.31
C ASN A 319 -3.54 -8.80 17.78
N ASP A 320 -3.48 -9.96 17.16
CA ASP A 320 -2.60 -11.08 17.52
C ASP A 320 -1.36 -11.18 16.63
N LEU A 321 -1.16 -10.26 15.68
CA LEU A 321 0.08 -10.22 14.90
C LEU A 321 1.28 -9.92 15.80
N PRO A 322 2.44 -10.56 15.59
CA PRO A 322 3.67 -10.26 16.31
C PRO A 322 4.01 -8.75 16.29
N ARG A 323 4.30 -8.19 17.47
CA ARG A 323 4.51 -6.74 17.70
C ARG A 323 5.98 -6.36 17.93
N THR A 324 6.89 -7.02 17.22
CA THR A 324 8.34 -6.82 17.41
C THR A 324 8.77 -5.42 16.99
N ALA A 325 9.33 -4.65 17.94
CA ALA A 325 9.88 -3.34 17.66
C ALA A 325 11.25 -3.43 16.96
N ALA A 326 11.53 -2.47 16.09
CA ALA A 326 12.83 -2.38 15.44
C ALA A 326 13.91 -1.97 16.45
N LYS A 327 15.07 -2.63 16.41
CA LYS A 327 16.23 -2.19 17.19
C LYS A 327 16.88 -1.03 16.46
N THR A 328 16.99 0.12 17.13
CA THR A 328 17.51 1.35 16.53
C THR A 328 18.92 1.65 17.04
N THR A 329 19.83 1.96 16.12
CA THR A 329 21.18 2.43 16.41
C THR A 329 21.34 3.84 15.84
N TYR A 330 21.50 4.82 16.72
CA TYR A 330 21.69 6.22 16.32
C TYR A 330 23.13 6.50 15.87
N ILE A 331 23.29 7.15 14.72
CA ILE A 331 24.59 7.48 14.12
C ILE A 331 24.63 8.96 13.68
N PRO A 332 25.41 9.83 14.37
CA PRO A 332 26.20 9.55 15.57
C PRO A 332 25.33 9.13 16.76
N ARG A 333 25.94 8.63 17.84
CA ARG A 333 25.17 8.33 19.06
C ARG A 333 24.49 9.60 19.56
N LEU A 334 23.29 9.44 20.13
CA LEU A 334 22.62 10.54 20.80
C LEU A 334 23.36 10.89 22.10
N PRO A 335 23.43 12.18 22.47
CA PRO A 335 23.77 12.59 23.82
C PRO A 335 22.94 11.84 24.87
N ALA A 336 23.53 11.53 26.03
CA ALA A 336 22.88 10.71 27.06
C ALA A 336 21.58 11.35 27.59
N ASP A 337 21.51 12.68 27.57
CA ASP A 337 20.39 13.50 28.04
C ASP A 337 19.30 13.73 26.97
N SER A 338 19.45 13.16 25.78
CA SER A 338 18.54 13.43 24.65
C SER A 338 17.10 13.01 24.90
N THR A 339 16.84 12.12 25.85
CA THR A 339 15.50 11.64 26.20
C THR A 339 15.16 11.87 27.67
N ASP A 340 15.91 12.69 28.38
CA ASP A 340 15.70 12.94 29.82
C ASP A 340 14.34 13.57 30.10
N PHE A 341 13.72 14.22 29.11
CA PHE A 341 12.40 14.81 29.22
C PHE A 341 11.27 13.77 29.34
N VAL A 342 11.53 12.49 29.06
CA VAL A 342 10.56 11.41 29.21
C VAL A 342 10.45 11.03 30.70
N LYS A 343 9.58 11.74 31.42
CA LYS A 343 9.34 11.58 32.86
C LYS A 343 7.85 11.39 33.15
N ASN A 344 7.51 11.03 34.39
CA ASN A 344 6.12 11.06 34.83
C ASN A 344 5.55 12.48 34.70
N PRO A 345 4.29 12.67 34.28
CA PRO A 345 3.71 14.02 34.11
C PRO A 345 3.83 14.94 35.33
N SER A 346 3.82 14.37 36.54
CA SER A 346 4.00 15.09 37.82
C SER A 346 5.43 15.59 38.05
N GLU A 347 6.42 15.01 37.38
CA GLU A 347 7.85 15.32 37.52
C GLU A 347 8.37 16.20 36.36
N MET A 348 7.54 16.43 35.33
CA MET A 348 7.93 17.20 34.16
C MET A 348 7.99 18.70 34.46
N THR A 349 9.16 19.28 34.25
CA THR A 349 9.35 20.74 34.22
C THR A 349 8.69 21.35 32.98
N ALA A 350 8.58 22.68 32.93
CA ALA A 350 8.09 23.37 31.73
C ALA A 350 8.97 23.11 30.51
N GLU A 351 10.28 22.96 30.71
CA GLU A 351 11.23 22.61 29.65
C GLU A 351 11.02 21.17 29.16
N ASP A 352 10.83 20.22 30.08
CA ASP A 352 10.54 18.82 29.72
C ASP A 352 9.26 18.73 28.86
N ARG A 353 8.21 19.48 29.23
CA ARG A 353 6.96 19.52 28.44
C ARG A 353 7.17 20.12 27.06
N ARG A 354 7.97 21.18 26.95
CA ARG A 354 8.32 21.77 25.66
C ARG A 354 9.11 20.80 24.79
N LYS A 355 10.10 20.10 25.35
CA LYS A 355 10.89 19.08 24.63
C LYS A 355 10.01 17.91 24.19
N GLN A 356 9.11 17.44 25.06
CA GLN A 356 8.12 16.41 24.73
C GLN A 356 7.19 16.86 23.60
N GLU A 357 6.70 18.11 23.64
CA GLU A 357 5.86 18.67 22.59
C GLU A 357 6.61 18.81 21.25
N ASP A 358 7.84 19.31 21.28
CA ASP A 358 8.71 19.38 20.10
C ASP A 358 8.95 17.99 19.50
N PHE A 359 9.12 16.96 20.34
CA PHE A 359 9.25 15.57 19.91
C PHE A 359 7.94 15.00 19.33
N ASP A 360 6.83 15.08 20.06
CA ASP A 360 5.56 14.46 19.66
C ASP A 360 4.87 15.19 18.49
N LYS A 361 4.91 16.52 18.50
CA LYS A 361 4.20 17.33 17.49
C LYS A 361 5.06 17.59 16.27
N ARG A 362 6.37 17.80 16.45
CA ARG A 362 7.28 18.26 15.39
C ARG A 362 8.40 17.27 15.08
N GLY A 363 8.48 16.15 15.79
CA GLY A 363 9.52 15.14 15.60
C GLY A 363 10.92 15.67 15.80
N LEU A 364 11.07 16.71 16.61
CA LEU A 364 12.36 17.32 16.91
C LEU A 364 12.98 16.65 18.13
N LEU A 365 14.25 16.26 17.99
CA LEU A 365 15.08 15.80 19.10
C LEU A 365 16.26 16.76 19.22
N ASN A 366 16.37 17.44 20.37
CA ASN A 366 17.35 18.51 20.60
C ASN A 366 17.27 19.63 19.54
N GLY A 367 16.04 20.01 19.15
CA GLY A 367 15.78 21.07 18.17
C GLY A 367 16.01 20.68 16.71
N LEU A 368 16.43 19.44 16.42
CA LEU A 368 16.67 18.96 15.06
C LEU A 368 15.67 17.85 14.67
N PRO A 369 15.21 17.78 13.42
CA PRO A 369 14.33 16.70 12.98
C PRO A 369 14.97 15.33 13.18
N LEU A 370 14.38 14.47 14.01
CA LEU A 370 14.91 13.13 14.27
C LEU A 370 15.05 12.31 12.98
N HIS A 371 14.12 12.52 12.05
CA HIS A 371 14.04 11.78 10.80
C HIS A 371 15.08 12.24 9.75
N SER A 372 15.76 13.37 9.96
CA SER A 372 16.87 13.82 9.11
C SER A 372 18.21 13.13 9.43
N ARG A 373 18.25 12.27 10.47
CA ARG A 373 19.42 11.46 10.83
C ARG A 373 19.62 10.28 9.88
N LEU A 374 19.96 10.58 8.62
CA LEU A 374 19.96 9.64 7.49
C LEU A 374 20.83 8.39 7.66
N ARG A 375 21.78 8.41 8.61
CA ARG A 375 22.72 7.31 8.86
C ARG A 375 22.30 6.35 9.97
N ASP A 376 21.26 6.68 10.74
CA ASP A 376 20.75 5.77 11.77
C ASP A 376 20.38 4.42 11.14
N ARG A 377 20.55 3.34 11.91
CA ARG A 377 20.29 1.98 11.45
C ARG A 377 19.16 1.35 12.24
N PHE A 378 18.40 0.52 11.56
CA PHE A 378 17.26 -0.19 12.12
C PHE A 378 17.30 -1.65 11.75
N VAL A 379 17.23 -2.52 12.75
CA VAL A 379 17.06 -3.95 12.54
C VAL A 379 15.61 -4.31 12.79
N PHE A 380 14.90 -4.64 11.72
CA PHE A 380 13.51 -5.11 11.76
C PHE A 380 13.48 -6.63 11.81
N ALA A 381 12.65 -7.22 12.67
CA ALA A 381 12.32 -8.63 12.59
C ALA A 381 11.43 -8.90 11.37
N ILE A 382 11.60 -10.08 10.77
CA ILE A 382 10.70 -10.63 9.76
C ILE A 382 9.93 -11.76 10.44
N ASP A 383 8.75 -11.43 10.95
CA ASP A 383 7.92 -12.34 11.73
C ASP A 383 7.19 -13.32 10.80
N ASN A 384 7.08 -14.60 11.20
CA ASN A 384 6.34 -15.59 10.42
C ASN A 384 4.87 -15.57 10.82
N LEU A 385 3.97 -15.47 9.85
CA LEU A 385 2.53 -15.57 10.09
C LEU A 385 2.08 -17.02 10.24
N THR A 386 1.03 -17.24 11.01
CA THR A 386 0.25 -18.49 10.94
C THR A 386 -0.58 -18.55 9.65
N GLN A 387 -1.10 -19.73 9.31
CA GLN A 387 -2.01 -19.89 8.15
C GLN A 387 -3.26 -19.01 8.30
N ASP A 388 -3.79 -18.91 9.53
CA ASP A 388 -4.93 -18.04 9.84
C ASP A 388 -4.60 -16.56 9.63
N GLN A 389 -3.47 -16.09 10.17
CA GLN A 389 -3.04 -14.69 10.04
C GLN A 389 -2.81 -14.30 8.58
N ALA A 390 -2.14 -15.16 7.79
CA ALA A 390 -1.97 -14.91 6.36
C ALA A 390 -3.31 -14.95 5.60
N GLY A 391 -4.21 -15.87 5.98
CA GLY A 391 -5.58 -15.93 5.49
C GLY A 391 -6.34 -14.63 5.74
N ARG A 392 -6.22 -14.03 6.93
CA ARG A 392 -6.85 -12.75 7.29
C ARG A 392 -6.36 -11.56 6.45
N VAL A 393 -5.07 -11.52 6.12
CA VAL A 393 -4.55 -10.51 5.17
C VAL A 393 -5.22 -10.65 3.81
N ASN A 394 -5.34 -11.89 3.30
CA ASN A 394 -6.05 -12.16 2.06
C ASN A 394 -7.55 -11.86 2.15
N THR A 395 -8.19 -12.14 3.29
CA THR A 395 -9.59 -11.79 3.54
C THR A 395 -9.80 -10.28 3.43
N LEU A 396 -8.91 -9.47 4.03
CA LEU A 396 -8.96 -8.01 3.88
C LEU A 396 -8.86 -7.62 2.40
N LEU A 397 -7.88 -8.16 1.67
CA LEU A 397 -7.68 -7.88 0.24
C LEU A 397 -8.93 -8.24 -0.59
N LEU A 398 -9.48 -9.43 -0.41
CA LEU A 398 -10.65 -9.92 -1.15
C LEU A 398 -11.96 -9.21 -0.76
N THR A 399 -12.08 -8.74 0.49
CA THR A 399 -13.24 -7.94 0.93
C THR A 399 -13.31 -6.62 0.17
N HIS A 400 -12.16 -5.97 0.00
CA HIS A 400 -12.09 -4.65 -0.63
C HIS A 400 -11.84 -4.68 -2.14
N CYS A 401 -11.54 -5.83 -2.73
CA CYS A 401 -11.41 -5.97 -4.18
C CYS A 401 -12.76 -5.74 -4.87
N LYS A 402 -12.76 -5.04 -6.01
CA LYS A 402 -13.91 -4.69 -6.85
C LYS A 402 -13.67 -5.03 -8.32
N GLU A 403 -12.41 -4.97 -8.78
CA GLU A 403 -12.07 -5.09 -10.19
C GLU A 403 -11.28 -6.37 -10.49
N THR A 404 -10.05 -6.48 -9.97
CA THR A 404 -9.08 -7.48 -10.45
C THR A 404 -8.30 -8.12 -9.31
N ILE A 405 -8.26 -9.45 -9.29
CA ILE A 405 -7.40 -10.24 -8.40
C ILE A 405 -6.24 -10.79 -9.24
N ALA A 406 -5.02 -10.42 -8.90
CA ALA A 406 -3.80 -11.06 -9.39
C ALA A 406 -3.27 -12.05 -8.33
N PHE A 407 -2.79 -13.21 -8.79
CA PHE A 407 -2.38 -14.31 -7.91
C PHE A 407 -1.23 -15.09 -8.55
N LEU A 408 -0.45 -15.81 -7.72
CA LEU A 408 0.72 -16.53 -8.21
C LEU A 408 0.33 -17.95 -8.61
N THR A 409 -0.43 -18.65 -7.76
CA THR A 409 -0.84 -20.04 -7.97
C THR A 409 -2.34 -20.24 -7.74
N PRO A 410 -3.02 -21.12 -8.49
CA PRO A 410 -4.42 -21.46 -8.23
C PRO A 410 -4.68 -21.94 -6.81
N THR A 411 -3.76 -22.76 -6.27
CA THR A 411 -3.84 -23.28 -4.90
C THR A 411 -3.77 -22.17 -3.86
N GLY A 412 -2.91 -21.17 -4.06
CA GLY A 412 -2.80 -20.02 -3.19
C GLY A 412 -4.09 -19.19 -3.14
N LEU A 413 -4.67 -18.92 -4.32
CA LEU A 413 -5.94 -18.20 -4.42
C LEU A 413 -7.11 -18.99 -3.82
N LEU A 414 -7.18 -20.31 -4.01
CA LEU A 414 -8.20 -21.15 -3.37
C LEU A 414 -8.14 -21.05 -1.85
N LYS A 415 -6.95 -21.11 -1.26
CA LYS A 415 -6.77 -20.93 0.19
C LYS A 415 -7.19 -19.54 0.66
N ALA A 416 -6.94 -18.51 -0.13
CA ALA A 416 -7.39 -17.15 0.14
C ALA A 416 -8.92 -17.05 0.15
N ILE A 417 -9.59 -17.68 -0.82
CA ILE A 417 -11.06 -17.75 -0.89
C ILE A 417 -11.62 -18.56 0.29
N ASP A 418 -11.01 -19.68 0.66
CA ASP A 418 -11.43 -20.47 1.83
C ASP A 418 -11.26 -19.71 3.15
N ALA A 419 -10.26 -18.82 3.26
CA ALA A 419 -10.12 -17.93 4.40
C ALA A 419 -11.20 -16.84 4.41
N PHE A 420 -11.50 -16.26 3.24
CA PHE A 420 -12.58 -15.28 3.07
C PHE A 420 -13.95 -15.85 3.44
N GLU A 421 -14.28 -17.07 3.01
CA GLU A 421 -15.54 -17.75 3.30
C GLU A 421 -15.70 -18.11 4.78
N ARG A 422 -14.60 -18.48 5.45
CA ARG A 422 -14.60 -18.85 6.88
C ARG A 422 -14.62 -17.63 7.81
N ASP A 423 -14.15 -16.49 7.35
CA ASP A 423 -14.17 -15.27 8.17
C ASP A 423 -15.61 -14.84 8.50
N ASN A 424 -15.77 -14.28 9.70
CA ASN A 424 -17.05 -13.80 10.23
C ASN A 424 -16.94 -12.37 10.78
N LYS A 425 -15.77 -11.73 10.65
CA LYS A 425 -15.51 -10.40 11.19
C LYS A 425 -15.64 -9.35 10.10
N LEU A 426 -14.90 -9.51 9.01
CA LEU A 426 -14.91 -8.63 7.84
C LEU A 426 -15.95 -9.10 6.80
N THR A 427 -16.13 -10.41 6.62
CA THR A 427 -16.94 -10.99 5.52
C THR A 427 -18.29 -11.51 6.00
N ARG A 428 -19.02 -10.69 6.76
CA ARG A 428 -20.35 -11.07 7.27
C ARG A 428 -21.37 -11.27 6.15
N LEU A 429 -21.21 -10.57 5.04
CA LEU A 429 -22.09 -10.61 3.87
C LEU A 429 -21.35 -11.21 2.67
N GLU A 430 -22.09 -11.79 1.74
CA GLU A 430 -21.58 -12.26 0.44
C GLU A 430 -20.48 -13.34 0.51
N LYS A 431 -20.58 -14.30 1.44
CA LYS A 431 -19.62 -15.42 1.50
C LYS A 431 -19.46 -16.18 0.18
N GLN A 432 -20.50 -16.20 -0.66
CA GLN A 432 -20.50 -16.85 -1.96
C GLN A 432 -19.98 -15.96 -3.11
N ARG A 433 -19.46 -14.76 -2.82
CA ARG A 433 -18.99 -13.79 -3.83
C ARG A 433 -18.01 -14.37 -4.83
N TYR A 434 -17.17 -15.31 -4.38
CA TYR A 434 -16.13 -15.93 -5.20
C TYR A 434 -16.45 -17.39 -5.58
N ALA A 435 -17.70 -17.84 -5.46
CA ALA A 435 -18.08 -19.23 -5.77
C ALA A 435 -17.78 -19.62 -7.23
N SER A 436 -18.09 -18.74 -8.21
CA SER A 436 -17.77 -18.98 -9.63
C SER A 436 -16.25 -19.12 -9.86
N LEU A 437 -15.46 -18.20 -9.29
CA LEU A 437 -14.00 -18.26 -9.33
C LEU A 437 -13.46 -19.54 -8.70
N LYS A 438 -13.97 -19.93 -7.53
CA LYS A 438 -13.57 -21.15 -6.83
C LYS A 438 -13.78 -22.39 -7.70
N ALA A 439 -14.94 -22.51 -8.34
CA ALA A 439 -15.24 -23.61 -9.27
C ALA A 439 -14.29 -23.62 -10.48
N LYS A 440 -13.98 -22.46 -11.07
CA LYS A 440 -13.04 -22.34 -12.20
C LYS A 440 -11.62 -22.77 -11.83
N LEU A 441 -11.15 -22.37 -10.64
CA LEU A 441 -9.82 -22.77 -10.14
C LEU A 441 -9.74 -24.28 -9.87
N GLN A 442 -10.81 -24.88 -9.34
CA GLN A 442 -10.88 -26.33 -9.13
C GLN A 442 -10.85 -27.09 -10.46
N ALA A 443 -11.59 -26.62 -11.47
CA ALA A 443 -11.57 -27.21 -12.81
C ALA A 443 -10.16 -27.15 -13.44
N GLU A 444 -9.47 -26.02 -13.31
CA GLU A 444 -8.10 -25.84 -13.81
C GLU A 444 -7.11 -26.84 -13.17
N GLN A 445 -7.24 -27.10 -11.87
CA GLN A 445 -6.38 -28.07 -11.17
C GLN A 445 -6.62 -29.51 -11.66
N VAL A 446 -7.86 -29.88 -11.96
CA VAL A 446 -8.19 -31.21 -12.50
C VAL A 446 -7.58 -31.38 -13.90
N SER A 447 -7.72 -30.36 -14.77
CA SER A 447 -7.12 -30.38 -16.11
C SER A 447 -5.60 -30.46 -16.09
N ALA A 448 -4.93 -29.78 -15.16
CA ALA A 448 -3.48 -29.87 -15.00
C ALA A 448 -3.03 -31.28 -14.57
N ALA A 449 -3.74 -31.90 -13.61
CA ALA A 449 -3.42 -33.24 -13.12
C ALA A 449 -3.58 -34.33 -14.20
N SER A 450 -4.61 -34.24 -15.04
CA SER A 450 -4.82 -35.18 -16.16
C SER A 450 -3.72 -35.11 -17.22
N THR A 451 -3.10 -33.94 -17.39
CA THR A 451 -2.07 -33.72 -18.43
C THR A 451 -0.68 -34.23 -17.98
N SER A 452 -0.42 -34.27 -16.67
CA SER A 452 0.83 -34.84 -16.11
C SER A 452 0.86 -36.36 -16.00
N GLY A 453 -0.27 -37.05 -16.22
CA GLY A 453 -0.41 -38.50 -16.05
C GLY A 453 -0.14 -39.35 -17.30
N SER A 454 0.14 -38.73 -18.46
CA SER A 454 0.30 -39.44 -19.74
C SER A 454 1.73 -39.35 -20.28
N THR A 455 2.68 -39.97 -19.59
CA THR A 455 3.97 -40.34 -20.21
C THR A 455 3.99 -41.86 -20.31
N PRO A 456 3.85 -42.47 -21.51
CA PRO A 456 4.03 -43.91 -21.65
C PRO A 456 5.50 -44.24 -21.42
N LEU A 457 5.78 -45.09 -20.44
CA LEU A 457 7.05 -45.79 -20.32
C LEU A 457 7.26 -46.61 -21.61
N ALA A 458 8.09 -46.10 -22.51
CA ALA A 458 8.62 -46.89 -23.60
C ALA A 458 9.57 -47.94 -23.01
N SER A 459 9.11 -49.19 -23.00
CA SER A 459 9.93 -50.37 -22.73
C SER A 459 11.05 -50.44 -23.77
N ILE A 460 12.29 -50.21 -23.35
CA ILE A 460 13.49 -50.49 -24.15
C ILE A 460 13.77 -51.98 -24.00
N SER A 461 13.39 -52.76 -25.02
CA SER A 461 13.95 -54.08 -25.29
C SER A 461 15.30 -53.90 -25.99
N VAL A 462 16.35 -54.45 -25.39
CA VAL A 462 17.71 -54.48 -25.94
C VAL A 462 17.94 -55.86 -26.59
N PRO A 463 18.51 -55.94 -27.81
CA PRO A 463 18.99 -57.19 -28.40
C PRO A 463 20.31 -57.67 -27.80
#